data_AF-A0AAD9MRQ3-F1
#
_entry.id   AF-A0AAD9MRQ3-F1
#
_cell.length_a   1.000
_cell.length_b   1.000
_cell.length_c   1.000
_cell.angle_alpha   90.00
_cell.angle_beta   90.00
_cell.angle_gamma   90.00
#
_symmetry.space_group_name_H-M   'P 1'
#
loop_
_entity.id
_entity.type
_entity.pdbx_description
1 polymer ?
#
loop_
_entity_poly.entity_id
_entity_poly.type
_entity_poly.pdbx_seq_one_letter_code
_entity_poly.pdbx_strand_id
1 'polypeptide(L)'
;MALRYLTRGCVVNHLSRQHSYLSVLFTQHRTPLRKLNRTASTGVPEFNWRDPLNVDSLLTEDEIILRDQFRNYCQETLMPRVTHSFRTEHFNHEVLPEIGKLGALGPTIVGYGCAGSSYVCYGLLTRELERVDSAYRSSMSVQSSLVMFPIDEFGTSEQKEKYLPGLAKGELVGSFGLTEPNHGSDPGSMETKAKYNASSKTFTLNGTKTCAPKIEGKFSLRASITGQIVMEDVEVPEDNMLPNVIGLAGPFACLNSARYGIAWGAIGAAEACYEVARQYTLDRATPEMISMIKRLSTVKALEIAREARDMLGGNGICDEYHVIRHALNMEAVVTYEGTRDIHALILGRAITGLQAFTA
;
A
#
# COMPACT_ATOMS: atom_id res chain seq x y z
N MET A 1 24.42 54.73 -32.43
CA MET A 1 25.48 55.75 -32.23
C MET A 1 25.44 56.09 -30.75
N ALA A 2 26.22 55.36 -29.93
CA ALA A 2 27.47 55.87 -29.32
C ALA A 2 27.15 56.91 -28.22
N LEU A 3 27.67 56.88 -27.00
CA LEU A 3 28.90 56.32 -26.45
C LEU A 3 28.77 56.48 -24.91
N ARG A 4 28.97 55.44 -24.08
CA ARG A 4 30.17 55.20 -23.23
C ARG A 4 30.79 56.45 -22.59
N TYR A 5 31.05 56.39 -21.28
CA TYR A 5 32.38 56.47 -20.63
C TYR A 5 32.18 56.09 -19.13
N LEU A 6 32.47 54.83 -18.74
CA LEU A 6 33.70 54.34 -18.06
C LEU A 6 33.65 54.58 -16.52
N THR A 7 33.23 53.60 -15.71
CA THR A 7 34.01 52.48 -15.11
C THR A 7 35.31 52.87 -14.41
N ARG A 8 35.32 52.76 -13.07
CA ARG A 8 36.23 51.91 -12.26
C ARG A 8 36.03 52.18 -10.77
N GLY A 9 35.79 51.11 -9.99
CA GLY A 9 36.09 51.08 -8.56
C GLY A 9 34.89 50.97 -7.62
N CYS A 10 34.21 49.82 -7.58
CA CYS A 10 33.58 49.32 -6.33
C CYS A 10 33.10 47.86 -6.47
N VAL A 11 34.00 46.90 -6.62
CA VAL A 11 33.67 45.46 -6.46
C VAL A 11 34.83 44.73 -5.81
N VAL A 12 35.15 45.03 -4.54
CA VAL A 12 35.86 44.12 -3.63
C VAL A 12 35.54 44.59 -2.21
N ASN A 13 34.60 43.92 -1.49
CA ASN A 13 34.54 43.82 -0.01
C ASN A 13 33.15 43.39 0.52
N HIS A 14 32.54 42.34 -0.04
CA HIS A 14 31.43 41.65 0.65
C HIS A 14 31.42 40.12 0.48
N LEU A 15 32.57 39.54 0.11
CA LEU A 15 32.75 38.08 -0.08
C LEU A 15 33.73 37.43 0.90
N SER A 16 34.08 38.09 2.01
CA SER A 16 35.07 37.58 2.99
C SER A 16 34.50 37.16 4.35
N ARG A 17 33.17 37.09 4.52
CA ARG A 17 32.53 36.64 5.78
C ARG A 17 31.59 35.43 5.66
N GLN A 18 31.58 34.73 4.52
CA GLN A 18 30.80 33.49 4.35
C GLN A 18 31.66 32.22 4.15
N HIS A 19 32.97 32.28 4.43
CA HIS A 19 33.88 31.13 4.26
C HIS A 19 34.29 30.39 5.55
N SER A 20 33.67 30.70 6.69
CA SER A 20 34.00 30.07 7.98
C SER A 20 32.89 29.19 8.59
N TYR A 21 31.75 29.00 7.91
CA TYR A 21 30.68 28.09 8.35
C TYR A 21 30.48 26.87 7.42
N LEU A 22 31.11 26.84 6.25
CA LEU A 22 31.02 25.72 5.29
C LEU A 22 32.12 24.67 5.44
N SER A 23 33.10 24.89 6.33
CA SER A 23 34.23 23.96 6.56
C SER A 23 34.06 23.01 7.76
N VAL A 24 32.98 23.15 8.54
CA VAL A 24 32.71 22.30 9.72
C VAL A 24 31.68 21.19 9.43
N LEU A 25 30.88 21.31 8.37
CA LEU A 25 29.86 20.32 8.00
C LEU A 25 30.36 19.19 7.08
N PHE A 26 31.62 19.23 6.64
CA PHE A 26 32.21 18.20 5.74
C PHE A 26 33.19 17.23 6.43
N THR A 27 33.32 17.28 7.76
CA THR A 27 34.40 16.56 8.46
C THR A 27 33.97 15.50 9.48
N GLN A 28 32.66 15.25 9.70
CA GLN A 28 32.21 14.31 10.75
C GLN A 28 31.36 13.09 10.35
N HIS A 29 31.07 12.86 9.07
CA HIS A 29 30.52 11.57 8.61
C HIS A 29 31.29 11.00 7.42
N ARG A 30 32.57 10.67 7.64
CA ARG A 30 33.22 9.61 6.89
C ARG A 30 32.98 8.30 7.63
N THR A 31 31.83 7.68 7.42
CA THR A 31 31.72 6.22 7.62
C THR A 31 32.87 5.61 6.81
N PRO A 32 33.72 4.75 7.38
CA PRO A 32 34.73 4.09 6.58
C PRO A 32 33.99 3.37 5.45
N LEU A 33 34.30 3.73 4.20
CA LEU A 33 33.93 2.90 3.06
C LEU A 33 34.43 1.51 3.40
N ARG A 34 33.51 0.59 3.69
CA ARG A 34 33.81 -0.83 3.86
C ARG A 34 34.66 -1.17 2.64
N LYS A 35 35.94 -1.47 2.84
CA LYS A 35 36.81 -1.95 1.76
C LYS A 35 36.06 -3.16 1.21
N LEU A 36 35.42 -3.00 0.04
CA LEU A 36 34.97 -4.14 -0.72
C LEU A 36 36.25 -4.91 -1.02
N ASN A 37 36.46 -6.01 -0.30
CA ASN A 37 37.39 -7.03 -0.73
C ASN A 37 36.86 -7.50 -2.09
N ARG A 38 37.38 -6.91 -3.17
CA ARG A 38 37.22 -7.43 -4.52
C ARG A 38 38.09 -8.68 -4.59
N THR A 39 37.63 -9.78 -4.01
CA THR A 39 37.92 -11.09 -4.59
C THR A 39 37.21 -11.09 -5.94
N ALA A 40 37.96 -10.85 -7.01
CA ALA A 40 37.44 -10.90 -8.36
C ALA A 40 36.91 -12.32 -8.62
N SER A 41 35.59 -12.50 -8.63
CA SER A 41 34.98 -13.67 -9.23
C SER A 41 35.29 -13.62 -10.72
N THR A 42 36.05 -14.58 -11.22
CA THR A 42 36.53 -14.65 -12.60
C THR A 42 35.46 -15.10 -13.61
N GLY A 43 34.18 -15.03 -13.25
CA GLY A 43 33.06 -15.40 -14.11
C GLY A 43 32.26 -14.18 -14.54
N VAL A 44 31.82 -14.15 -15.80
CA VAL A 44 30.76 -13.25 -16.24
C VAL A 44 29.52 -13.58 -15.39
N PRO A 45 28.89 -12.62 -14.69
CA PRO A 45 27.69 -12.89 -13.91
C PRO A 45 26.60 -13.45 -14.82
N GLU A 46 26.04 -14.60 -14.43
CA GLU A 46 24.95 -15.25 -15.17
C GLU A 46 23.68 -14.38 -15.06
N PHE A 47 23.08 -14.05 -16.20
CA PHE A 47 21.89 -13.20 -16.22
C PHE A 47 20.66 -14.00 -15.80
N ASN A 48 20.05 -13.61 -14.69
CA ASN A 48 18.77 -14.17 -14.25
C ASN A 48 17.61 -13.37 -14.85
N TRP A 49 16.88 -13.93 -15.81
CA TRP A 49 15.75 -13.24 -16.45
C TRP A 49 14.54 -13.04 -15.51
N ARG A 50 14.43 -13.83 -14.43
CA ARG A 50 13.37 -13.69 -13.41
C ARG A 50 13.71 -12.63 -12.37
N ASP A 51 14.99 -12.32 -12.22
CA ASP A 51 15.47 -11.22 -11.38
C ASP A 51 16.61 -10.45 -12.07
N PRO A 52 16.30 -9.67 -13.13
CA PRO A 52 17.31 -9.04 -13.98
C PRO A 52 18.19 -8.01 -13.26
N LEU A 53 17.70 -7.46 -12.15
CA LEU A 53 18.39 -6.46 -11.34
C LEU A 53 19.01 -7.09 -10.08
N ASN A 54 18.90 -8.41 -9.90
CA ASN A 54 19.33 -9.11 -8.70
C ASN A 54 18.74 -8.47 -7.44
N VAL A 55 17.44 -8.16 -7.45
CA VAL A 55 16.67 -7.63 -6.32
C VAL A 55 16.84 -8.53 -5.10
N ASP A 56 16.98 -9.84 -5.25
CA ASP A 56 17.24 -10.76 -4.14
C ASP A 56 18.52 -10.39 -3.37
N SER A 57 19.54 -9.82 -4.04
CA SER A 57 20.74 -9.33 -3.37
C SER A 57 20.54 -8.06 -2.53
N LEU A 58 19.41 -7.38 -2.69
CA LEU A 58 19.02 -6.20 -1.91
C LEU A 58 18.17 -6.57 -0.68
N LEU A 59 17.69 -7.81 -0.60
CA LEU A 59 16.89 -8.32 0.49
C LEU A 59 17.78 -8.89 1.60
N THR A 60 17.29 -8.82 2.82
CA THR A 60 17.88 -9.56 3.95
C THR A 60 17.52 -11.04 3.87
N GLU A 61 18.32 -11.89 4.53
CA GLU A 61 18.04 -13.34 4.59
C GLU A 61 16.66 -13.62 5.21
N ASP A 62 16.28 -12.89 6.26
CA ASP A 62 14.97 -13.01 6.91
C ASP A 62 13.83 -12.65 5.95
N GLU A 63 13.97 -11.57 5.17
CA GLU A 63 12.98 -11.16 4.16
C GLU A 63 12.82 -12.21 3.05
N ILE A 64 13.92 -12.82 2.62
CA ILE A 64 13.89 -13.90 1.61
C ILE A 64 13.17 -15.14 2.18
N ILE A 65 13.53 -15.57 3.39
CA ILE A 65 12.94 -16.73 4.05
C ILE A 65 11.43 -16.53 4.23
N LEU A 66 11.01 -15.37 4.75
CA LEU A 66 9.59 -15.06 4.96
C LEU A 66 8.81 -15.01 3.64
N ARG A 67 9.38 -14.38 2.61
CA ARG A 67 8.79 -14.35 1.26
C ARG A 67 8.60 -15.77 0.71
N ASP A 68 9.64 -16.60 0.76
CA ASP A 68 9.60 -17.91 0.11
C ASP A 68 8.69 -18.90 0.86
N GLN A 69 8.66 -18.85 2.19
CA GLN A 69 7.68 -19.58 3.00
C GLN A 69 6.25 -19.17 2.66
N PHE A 70 6.00 -17.87 2.56
CA PHE A 70 4.67 -17.35 2.27
C PHE A 70 4.24 -17.61 0.82
N ARG A 71 5.19 -17.58 -0.13
CA ARG A 71 4.97 -18.00 -1.52
C ARG A 71 4.50 -19.44 -1.58
N ASN A 72 5.14 -20.36 -0.87
CA ASN A 72 4.75 -21.77 -0.87
C ASN A 72 3.31 -21.94 -0.37
N TYR A 73 2.93 -21.27 0.73
CA TYR A 73 1.53 -21.24 1.18
C TYR A 73 0.59 -20.70 0.09
N CYS A 74 0.93 -19.58 -0.54
CA CYS A 74 0.11 -18.99 -1.60
C CYS A 74 -0.09 -19.96 -2.78
N GLN A 75 0.97 -20.63 -3.23
CA GLN A 75 0.91 -21.53 -4.39
C GLN A 75 0.24 -22.88 -4.07
N GLU A 76 0.53 -23.47 -2.91
CA GLU A 76 0.00 -24.80 -2.55
C GLU A 76 -1.42 -24.73 -2.00
N THR A 77 -1.78 -23.63 -1.33
CA THR A 77 -3.05 -23.51 -0.60
C THR A 77 -4.05 -22.58 -1.28
N LEU A 78 -3.63 -21.37 -1.67
CA LEU A 78 -4.56 -20.37 -2.22
C LEU A 78 -4.81 -20.55 -3.72
N MET A 79 -3.77 -20.85 -4.50
CA MET A 79 -3.87 -21.00 -5.96
C MET A 79 -4.89 -22.08 -6.40
N PRO A 80 -5.00 -23.25 -5.75
CA PRO A 80 -6.02 -24.23 -6.11
C PRO A 80 -7.47 -23.77 -5.83
N ARG A 81 -7.66 -22.82 -4.90
CA ARG A 81 -8.97 -22.34 -4.44
C ARG A 81 -9.49 -21.18 -5.30
N VAL A 82 -8.59 -20.36 -5.84
CA VAL A 82 -8.91 -19.04 -6.42
C VAL A 82 -9.91 -19.10 -7.57
N THR A 83 -9.80 -20.08 -8.46
CA THR A 83 -10.66 -20.19 -9.65
C THR A 83 -12.12 -20.41 -9.26
N HIS A 84 -12.37 -21.32 -8.32
CA HIS A 84 -13.72 -21.55 -7.81
C HIS A 84 -14.24 -20.32 -7.06
N SER A 85 -13.45 -19.78 -6.13
CA SER A 85 -13.80 -18.58 -5.35
C SER A 85 -14.17 -17.39 -6.24
N PHE A 86 -13.41 -17.17 -7.31
CA PHE A 86 -13.69 -16.06 -8.25
C PHE A 86 -14.98 -16.31 -9.05
N ARG A 87 -15.21 -17.52 -9.57
CA ARG A 87 -16.43 -17.85 -10.33
C ARG A 87 -17.69 -17.68 -9.51
N THR A 88 -17.67 -18.19 -8.28
CA THR A 88 -18.87 -18.28 -7.42
C THR A 88 -19.05 -17.10 -6.48
N GLU A 89 -18.16 -16.10 -6.52
CA GLU A 89 -18.11 -14.99 -5.56
C GLU A 89 -18.01 -15.47 -4.11
N HIS A 90 -17.30 -16.59 -3.90
CA HIS A 90 -17.14 -17.21 -2.59
C HIS A 90 -15.86 -16.71 -1.91
N PHE A 91 -16.07 -15.92 -0.86
CA PHE A 91 -15.02 -15.52 0.08
C PHE A 91 -14.78 -16.64 1.10
N ASN A 92 -13.53 -17.13 1.17
CA ASN A 92 -13.15 -18.15 2.15
C ASN A 92 -12.68 -17.48 3.45
N HIS A 93 -13.48 -17.66 4.51
CA HIS A 93 -13.23 -17.07 5.83
C HIS A 93 -11.99 -17.62 6.53
N GLU A 94 -11.48 -18.79 6.13
CA GLU A 94 -10.29 -19.42 6.73
C GLU A 94 -8.98 -18.74 6.29
N VAL A 95 -8.99 -17.97 5.21
CA VAL A 95 -7.76 -17.35 4.67
C VAL A 95 -7.11 -16.41 5.70
N LEU A 96 -7.88 -15.57 6.40
CA LEU A 96 -7.33 -14.65 7.40
C LEU A 96 -6.72 -15.39 8.61
N PRO A 97 -7.41 -16.37 9.23
CA PRO A 97 -6.81 -17.25 10.24
C PRO A 97 -5.56 -18.00 9.76
N GLU A 98 -5.56 -18.51 8.52
CA GLU A 98 -4.42 -19.23 7.93
C GLU A 98 -3.20 -18.31 7.83
N ILE A 99 -3.33 -17.11 7.23
CA ILE A 99 -2.20 -16.17 7.10
C ILE A 99 -1.82 -15.49 8.42
N GLY A 100 -2.76 -15.39 9.38
CA GLY A 100 -2.48 -14.96 10.74
C GLY A 100 -1.54 -15.91 11.49
N LYS A 101 -1.74 -17.23 11.34
CA LYS A 101 -0.83 -18.25 11.89
C LYS A 101 0.59 -18.17 11.32
N LEU A 102 0.72 -17.67 10.10
CA LEU A 102 2.00 -17.44 9.43
C LEU A 102 2.63 -16.08 9.80
N GLY A 103 2.00 -15.29 10.67
CA GLY A 103 2.49 -13.97 11.08
C GLY A 103 2.37 -12.89 10.00
N ALA A 104 1.52 -13.09 8.99
CA ALA A 104 1.39 -12.16 7.87
C ALA A 104 0.38 -11.01 8.12
N LEU A 105 -0.37 -11.03 9.22
CA LEU A 105 -1.30 -9.95 9.59
C LEU A 105 -0.63 -8.96 10.53
N GLY A 106 -0.71 -7.66 10.20
CA GLY A 106 0.00 -6.60 10.91
C GLY A 106 1.51 -6.79 10.97
N PRO A 107 2.19 -7.18 9.87
CA PRO A 107 3.57 -7.68 9.94
C PRO A 107 4.57 -6.63 10.41
N THR A 108 4.25 -5.33 10.33
CA THR A 108 5.12 -4.22 10.77
C THR A 108 4.90 -3.79 12.22
N ILE A 109 3.85 -4.29 12.87
CA ILE A 109 3.52 -3.95 14.26
C ILE A 109 4.44 -4.74 15.19
N VAL A 110 5.01 -4.06 16.19
CA VAL A 110 5.94 -4.66 17.16
C VAL A 110 5.16 -5.04 18.42
N GLY A 111 5.22 -6.31 18.82
CA GLY A 111 4.46 -6.83 19.97
C GLY A 111 3.07 -7.35 19.59
N TYR A 112 2.21 -7.58 20.59
CA TYR A 112 0.82 -8.01 20.41
C TYR A 112 0.60 -9.29 19.57
N GLY A 113 1.62 -10.15 19.46
CA GLY A 113 1.58 -11.34 18.59
C GLY A 113 1.81 -11.06 17.10
N CYS A 114 2.21 -9.84 16.74
CA CYS A 114 2.61 -9.46 15.39
C CYS A 114 4.11 -9.72 15.16
N ALA A 115 4.51 -9.86 13.89
CA ALA A 115 5.86 -10.26 13.52
C ALA A 115 6.96 -9.19 13.77
N GLY A 116 6.61 -7.90 13.84
CA GLY A 116 7.59 -6.81 14.01
C GLY A 116 8.62 -6.71 12.88
N SER A 117 8.24 -7.11 11.67
CA SER A 117 9.09 -7.16 10.47
C SER A 117 9.15 -5.82 9.72
N SER A 118 10.01 -5.74 8.70
CA SER A 118 10.20 -4.54 7.91
C SER A 118 9.01 -4.23 6.98
N TYR A 119 8.89 -2.97 6.54
CA TYR A 119 7.96 -2.62 5.46
C TYR A 119 8.32 -3.32 4.14
N VAL A 120 9.58 -3.72 3.91
CA VAL A 120 9.94 -4.53 2.74
C VAL A 120 9.30 -5.92 2.86
N CYS A 121 9.37 -6.55 4.04
CA CYS A 121 8.67 -7.81 4.31
C CYS A 121 7.16 -7.68 4.07
N TYR A 122 6.52 -6.61 4.56
CA TYR A 122 5.11 -6.36 4.26
C TYR A 122 4.83 -6.32 2.75
N GLY A 123 5.67 -5.63 1.99
CA GLY A 123 5.58 -5.57 0.52
C GLY A 123 5.77 -6.93 -0.15
N LEU A 124 6.74 -7.74 0.31
CA LEU A 124 6.95 -9.08 -0.21
C LEU A 124 5.75 -10.00 0.04
N LEU A 125 5.13 -9.92 1.22
CA LEU A 125 3.94 -10.71 1.55
C LEU A 125 2.74 -10.30 0.68
N THR A 126 2.49 -8.99 0.49
CA THR A 126 1.39 -8.53 -0.37
C THR A 126 1.63 -8.88 -1.84
N ARG A 127 2.90 -8.85 -2.30
CA ARG A 127 3.34 -9.31 -3.62
C ARG A 127 2.99 -10.79 -3.85
N GLU A 128 3.34 -11.69 -2.93
CA GLU A 128 3.04 -13.12 -3.10
C GLU A 128 1.52 -13.43 -3.04
N LEU A 129 0.76 -12.71 -2.21
CA LEU A 129 -0.71 -12.87 -2.16
C LEU A 129 -1.40 -12.40 -3.46
N GLU A 130 -1.01 -11.23 -3.95
CA GLU A 130 -1.65 -10.67 -5.15
C GLU A 130 -1.23 -11.40 -6.44
N ARG A 131 -0.06 -12.05 -6.43
CA ARG A 131 0.33 -13.01 -7.47
C ARG A 131 -0.71 -14.14 -7.63
N VAL A 132 -1.41 -14.51 -6.56
CA VAL A 132 -2.55 -15.43 -6.63
C VAL A 132 -3.83 -14.66 -7.00
N ASP A 133 -4.26 -13.72 -6.15
CA ASP A 133 -5.42 -12.88 -6.41
C ASP A 133 -5.41 -11.58 -5.61
N SER A 134 -5.79 -10.49 -6.27
CA SER A 134 -5.95 -9.17 -5.67
C SER A 134 -6.96 -9.14 -4.52
N ALA A 135 -7.96 -10.04 -4.50
CA ALA A 135 -8.92 -10.16 -3.40
C ALA A 135 -8.25 -10.57 -2.08
N TYR A 136 -7.38 -11.59 -2.11
CA TYR A 136 -6.69 -12.07 -0.91
C TYR A 136 -5.75 -11.01 -0.36
N ARG A 137 -4.99 -10.33 -1.24
CA ARG A 137 -4.18 -9.17 -0.84
C ARG A 137 -5.06 -8.05 -0.29
N SER A 138 -6.24 -7.81 -0.85
CA SER A 138 -7.17 -6.79 -0.35
C SER A 138 -7.61 -7.05 1.08
N SER A 139 -7.94 -8.30 1.41
CA SER A 139 -8.28 -8.69 2.77
C SER A 139 -7.12 -8.45 3.75
N MET A 140 -5.89 -8.84 3.37
CA MET A 140 -4.70 -8.58 4.17
C MET A 140 -4.41 -7.08 4.34
N SER A 141 -4.59 -6.27 3.28
CA SER A 141 -4.40 -4.82 3.32
C SER A 141 -5.40 -4.13 4.24
N VAL A 142 -6.68 -4.51 4.17
CA VAL A 142 -7.71 -3.98 5.08
C VAL A 142 -7.36 -4.33 6.52
N GLN A 143 -7.11 -5.62 6.79
CA GLN A 143 -6.80 -6.10 8.13
C GLN A 143 -5.56 -5.40 8.72
N SER A 144 -4.44 -5.39 7.99
CA SER A 144 -3.16 -4.92 8.50
C SER A 144 -3.05 -3.39 8.50
N SER A 145 -3.35 -2.75 7.37
CA SER A 145 -3.07 -1.33 7.17
C SER A 145 -4.27 -0.41 7.45
N LEU A 146 -5.50 -0.92 7.40
CA LEU A 146 -6.70 -0.11 7.60
C LEU A 146 -7.39 -0.39 8.94
N VAL A 147 -7.08 -1.49 9.62
CA VAL A 147 -7.63 -1.80 10.95
C VAL A 147 -6.54 -1.88 12.01
N MET A 148 -5.55 -2.74 11.84
CA MET A 148 -4.52 -2.92 12.87
C MET A 148 -3.63 -1.67 13.00
N PHE A 149 -3.17 -1.11 11.88
CA PHE A 149 -2.35 0.12 11.88
C PHE A 149 -2.98 1.30 12.64
N PRO A 150 -4.24 1.73 12.40
CA PRO A 150 -4.81 2.83 13.18
C PRO A 150 -4.98 2.52 14.67
N ILE A 151 -5.22 1.26 15.04
CA ILE A 151 -5.29 0.86 16.46
C ILE A 151 -3.90 0.95 17.10
N ASP A 152 -2.86 0.49 16.39
CA ASP A 152 -1.48 0.55 16.88
C ASP A 152 -0.93 1.99 16.93
N GLU A 153 -1.19 2.81 15.92
CA GLU A 153 -0.65 4.17 15.87
C GLU A 153 -1.46 5.13 16.76
N PHE A 154 -2.80 5.04 16.74
CA PHE A 154 -3.67 6.06 17.33
C PHE A 154 -4.44 5.60 18.56
N GLY A 155 -4.45 4.31 18.86
CA GLY A 155 -5.18 3.74 19.98
C GLY A 155 -4.48 3.89 21.33
N THR A 156 -5.24 3.69 22.42
CA THR A 156 -4.68 3.56 23.77
C THR A 156 -4.02 2.19 23.97
N SER A 157 -3.23 2.04 25.03
CA SER A 157 -2.68 0.73 25.41
C SER A 157 -3.77 -0.32 25.61
N GLU A 158 -4.89 0.04 26.24
CA GLU A 158 -6.03 -0.85 26.46
C GLU A 158 -6.68 -1.30 25.15
N GLN A 159 -6.84 -0.38 24.17
CA GLN A 159 -7.36 -0.71 22.85
C GLN A 159 -6.41 -1.66 22.10
N LYS A 160 -5.10 -1.40 22.15
CA LYS A 160 -4.08 -2.25 21.52
C LYS A 160 -4.09 -3.67 22.09
N GLU A 161 -4.02 -3.80 23.41
CA GLU A 161 -4.06 -5.09 24.12
C GLU A 161 -5.37 -5.86 23.87
N LYS A 162 -6.49 -5.14 23.76
CA LYS A 162 -7.81 -5.74 23.53
C LYS A 162 -7.96 -6.29 22.11
N TYR A 163 -7.51 -5.57 21.09
CA TYR A 163 -7.86 -5.87 19.70
C TYR A 163 -6.72 -6.48 18.88
N LEU A 164 -5.48 -6.00 19.02
CA LEU A 164 -4.38 -6.40 18.14
C LEU A 164 -4.06 -7.91 18.20
N PRO A 165 -4.05 -8.59 19.37
CA PRO A 165 -3.76 -10.02 19.41
C PRO A 165 -4.78 -10.88 18.65
N GLY A 166 -6.07 -10.55 18.74
CA GLY A 166 -7.12 -11.27 18.01
C GLY A 166 -7.09 -10.96 16.51
N LEU A 167 -6.79 -9.72 16.13
CA LEU A 167 -6.64 -9.31 14.74
C LEU A 167 -5.41 -9.96 14.07
N ALA A 168 -4.29 -10.06 14.79
CA ALA A 168 -3.04 -10.67 14.31
C ALA A 168 -3.19 -12.17 14.02
N LYS A 169 -4.01 -12.87 14.82
CA LYS A 169 -4.33 -14.29 14.60
C LYS A 169 -5.40 -14.53 13.55
N GLY A 170 -6.09 -13.49 13.08
CA GLY A 170 -7.26 -13.61 12.23
C GLY A 170 -8.52 -14.14 12.93
N GLU A 171 -8.52 -14.22 14.27
CA GLU A 171 -9.70 -14.57 15.09
C GLU A 171 -10.75 -13.44 15.05
N LEU A 172 -10.27 -12.20 14.93
CA LEU A 172 -11.07 -11.01 14.67
C LEU A 172 -10.84 -10.55 13.23
N VAL A 173 -11.91 -10.18 12.53
CA VAL A 173 -11.85 -9.62 11.18
C VAL A 173 -12.27 -8.16 11.22
N GLY A 174 -11.39 -7.29 10.73
CA GLY A 174 -11.60 -5.86 10.67
C GLY A 174 -12.20 -5.39 9.35
N SER A 175 -12.86 -4.23 9.40
CA SER A 175 -13.25 -3.45 8.23
C SER A 175 -12.95 -1.97 8.46
N PHE A 176 -12.84 -1.20 7.37
CA PHE A 176 -12.54 0.22 7.44
C PHE A 176 -13.62 1.04 6.75
N GLY A 177 -14.29 1.92 7.50
CA GLY A 177 -15.42 2.71 7.04
C GLY A 177 -15.11 4.18 6.88
N LEU A 178 -14.62 4.56 5.69
CA LEU A 178 -14.37 5.95 5.33
C LEU A 178 -15.36 6.46 4.28
N THR A 179 -15.31 5.85 3.10
CA THR A 179 -16.13 6.18 1.93
C THR A 179 -17.62 6.04 2.21
N GLU A 180 -18.40 6.96 1.67
CA GLU A 180 -19.86 6.99 1.75
C GLU A 180 -20.49 6.97 0.37
N PRO A 181 -21.80 6.67 0.23
CA PRO A 181 -22.46 6.63 -1.08
C PRO A 181 -22.29 7.93 -1.88
N ASN A 182 -22.28 9.08 -1.20
CA ASN A 182 -22.13 10.39 -1.81
C ASN A 182 -20.68 10.90 -1.79
N HIS A 183 -19.78 10.28 -1.01
CA HIS A 183 -18.45 10.81 -0.70
C HIS A 183 -17.37 9.74 -0.89
N GLY A 184 -16.87 9.64 -2.13
CA GLY A 184 -15.74 8.79 -2.52
C GLY A 184 -14.41 9.54 -2.45
N SER A 185 -14.14 10.33 -3.49
CA SER A 185 -12.88 11.08 -3.63
C SER A 185 -12.75 12.29 -2.70
N ASP A 186 -13.86 12.79 -2.17
CA ASP A 186 -13.90 13.88 -1.19
C ASP A 186 -14.38 13.38 0.19
N PRO A 187 -13.51 12.80 1.02
CA PRO A 187 -13.87 12.39 2.36
C PRO A 187 -14.08 13.57 3.33
N GLY A 188 -13.73 14.80 2.93
CA GLY A 188 -13.93 15.99 3.76
C GLY A 188 -15.40 16.37 3.90
N SER A 189 -16.24 15.94 2.97
CA SER A 189 -17.68 16.22 2.93
C SER A 189 -18.55 15.13 3.56
N MET A 190 -17.96 14.21 4.33
CA MET A 190 -18.69 13.06 4.91
C MET A 190 -19.91 13.46 5.74
N GLU A 191 -20.97 12.67 5.63
CA GLU A 191 -22.27 12.88 6.26
C GLU A 191 -22.45 12.09 7.55
N THR A 192 -21.68 11.00 7.74
CA THR A 192 -21.70 10.21 8.99
C THR A 192 -21.33 11.09 10.17
N LYS A 193 -22.15 11.06 11.22
CA LYS A 193 -21.96 11.89 12.43
C LYS A 193 -21.90 11.03 13.68
N ALA A 194 -21.07 11.46 14.62
CA ALA A 194 -21.05 10.98 15.98
C ALA A 194 -21.52 12.10 16.93
N LYS A 195 -22.56 11.84 17.72
CA LYS A 195 -23.07 12.76 18.74
C LYS A 195 -22.65 12.29 20.12
N TYR A 196 -21.86 13.08 20.84
CA TYR A 196 -21.44 12.74 22.19
C TYR A 196 -22.57 12.94 23.22
N ASN A 197 -22.71 11.99 24.14
CA ASN A 197 -23.59 12.06 25.28
C ASN A 197 -22.76 12.02 26.58
N ALA A 198 -22.67 13.17 27.24
CA ALA A 198 -21.86 13.34 28.44
C ALA A 198 -22.40 12.58 29.67
N SER A 199 -23.70 12.26 29.73
CA SER A 199 -24.26 11.56 30.90
C SER A 199 -23.92 10.07 30.90
N SER A 200 -23.92 9.45 29.72
CA SER A 200 -23.57 8.04 29.51
C SER A 200 -22.11 7.82 29.12
N LYS A 201 -21.37 8.88 28.78
CA LYS A 201 -20.01 8.81 28.19
C LYS A 201 -19.99 7.91 26.95
N THR A 202 -20.96 8.13 26.07
CA THR A 202 -21.10 7.39 24.80
C THR A 202 -21.19 8.36 23.62
N PHE A 203 -20.91 7.86 22.43
CA PHE A 203 -21.24 8.48 21.16
C PHE A 203 -22.39 7.73 20.50
N THR A 204 -23.34 8.45 19.92
CA THR A 204 -24.36 7.88 19.03
C THR A 204 -23.95 8.13 17.58
N LEU A 205 -23.71 7.08 16.81
CA LEU A 205 -23.29 7.14 15.42
C LEU A 205 -24.49 6.96 14.48
N ASN A 206 -24.59 7.85 13.49
CA ASN A 206 -25.59 7.79 12.43
C ASN A 206 -24.93 8.06 11.07
N GLY A 207 -25.17 7.18 10.09
CA GLY A 207 -24.67 7.32 8.73
C GLY A 207 -24.47 6.00 8.00
N THR A 208 -24.10 6.09 6.73
CA THR A 208 -23.88 4.93 5.87
C THR A 208 -22.50 5.03 5.22
N LYS A 209 -21.68 3.99 5.39
CA LYS A 209 -20.42 3.82 4.68
C LYS A 209 -20.60 2.81 3.57
N THR A 210 -19.95 3.02 2.44
CA THR A 210 -19.88 2.03 1.36
C THR A 210 -18.73 1.05 1.65
N CYS A 211 -18.82 0.28 2.75
CA CYS A 211 -17.86 -0.80 3.07
C CYS A 211 -18.34 -2.22 3.55
N ALA A 212 -19.53 -2.52 4.14
CA ALA A 212 -20.15 -3.91 4.28
C ALA A 212 -21.73 -4.05 4.55
N PRO A 213 -22.71 -4.48 3.65
CA PRO A 213 -23.03 -5.86 3.21
C PRO A 213 -22.82 -6.19 1.72
N LYS A 214 -22.64 -7.49 1.41
CA LYS A 214 -22.19 -8.03 0.12
C LYS A 214 -22.82 -7.33 -1.10
N ILE A 215 -21.98 -6.69 -1.91
CA ILE A 215 -22.33 -6.25 -3.26
C ILE A 215 -22.29 -7.48 -4.18
N GLU A 216 -23.44 -7.86 -4.72
CA GLU A 216 -23.59 -8.93 -5.71
C GLU A 216 -23.28 -8.44 -7.13
N GLY A 217 -22.89 -9.35 -8.02
CA GLY A 217 -22.68 -9.05 -9.45
C GLY A 217 -21.39 -8.30 -9.75
N LYS A 218 -20.39 -8.38 -8.86
CA LYS A 218 -19.08 -7.76 -9.08
C LYS A 218 -18.35 -8.47 -10.21
N PHE A 219 -17.85 -7.75 -11.20
CA PHE A 219 -16.95 -8.35 -12.20
C PHE A 219 -15.47 -8.35 -11.79
N SER A 220 -15.15 -7.72 -10.66
CA SER A 220 -13.78 -7.52 -10.15
C SER A 220 -13.73 -7.82 -8.64
N LEU A 221 -12.61 -8.36 -8.15
CA LEU A 221 -12.40 -8.76 -6.76
C LEU A 221 -13.52 -9.69 -6.24
N ARG A 222 -13.91 -10.66 -7.07
CA ARG A 222 -15.03 -11.58 -6.78
C ARG A 222 -14.74 -12.53 -5.62
N ALA A 223 -13.47 -12.88 -5.41
CA ALA A 223 -13.03 -13.67 -4.27
C ALA A 223 -12.90 -12.86 -2.96
N SER A 224 -13.30 -11.58 -2.94
CA SER A 224 -13.37 -10.72 -1.74
C SER A 224 -14.82 -10.46 -1.36
N ILE A 225 -15.11 -10.34 -0.06
CA ILE A 225 -16.36 -9.73 0.40
C ILE A 225 -16.21 -8.19 0.43
N THR A 226 -17.25 -7.45 0.04
CA THR A 226 -17.29 -5.97 0.01
C THR A 226 -18.73 -5.53 0.24
N GLY A 227 -19.00 -4.44 0.97
CA GLY A 227 -20.39 -3.97 1.11
C GLY A 227 -20.65 -2.53 1.55
N GLN A 228 -21.69 -2.25 2.37
CA GLN A 228 -22.00 -0.98 3.11
C GLN A 228 -22.24 -1.01 4.67
N ILE A 229 -21.43 -0.37 5.53
CA ILE A 229 -21.77 -0.31 6.99
C ILE A 229 -22.91 0.69 7.21
N VAL A 230 -24.02 0.25 7.80
CA VAL A 230 -25.17 1.09 8.16
C VAL A 230 -25.20 1.28 9.67
N MET A 231 -25.26 2.54 10.11
CA MET A 231 -25.36 2.91 11.53
C MET A 231 -26.62 3.73 11.74
N GLU A 232 -27.56 3.17 12.50
CA GLU A 232 -28.77 3.84 12.97
C GLU A 232 -28.75 3.84 14.50
N ASP A 233 -28.51 5.02 15.08
CA ASP A 233 -28.40 5.23 16.53
C ASP A 233 -27.47 4.24 17.26
N VAL A 234 -26.34 3.92 16.63
CA VAL A 234 -25.36 2.97 17.20
C VAL A 234 -24.63 3.63 18.36
N GLU A 235 -24.82 3.10 19.57
CA GLU A 235 -24.11 3.58 20.76
C GLU A 235 -22.71 2.96 20.88
N VAL A 236 -21.71 3.83 21.04
CA VAL A 236 -20.30 3.46 21.16
C VAL A 236 -19.73 4.11 22.43
N PRO A 237 -19.17 3.34 23.39
CA PRO A 237 -18.50 3.90 24.56
C PRO A 237 -17.36 4.85 24.20
N GLU A 238 -17.14 5.90 24.99
CA GLU A 238 -16.07 6.88 24.77
C GLU A 238 -14.68 6.23 24.66
N ASP A 239 -14.44 5.16 25.43
CA ASP A 239 -13.18 4.40 25.42
C ASP A 239 -12.91 3.63 24.11
N ASN A 240 -13.87 3.57 23.17
CA ASN A 240 -13.68 3.01 21.83
C ASN A 240 -13.27 4.08 20.79
N MET A 241 -13.25 5.37 21.15
CA MET A 241 -12.71 6.42 20.29
C MET A 241 -11.19 6.32 20.23
N LEU A 242 -10.58 6.43 19.05
CA LEU A 242 -9.12 6.52 18.91
C LEU A 242 -8.67 7.93 19.35
N PRO A 243 -8.00 8.10 20.50
CA PRO A 243 -7.82 9.43 21.07
C PRO A 243 -6.66 10.21 20.47
N ASN A 244 -5.67 9.52 19.88
CA ASN A 244 -4.42 10.14 19.44
C ASN A 244 -4.47 10.62 17.98
N VAL A 245 -5.67 10.82 17.42
CA VAL A 245 -5.84 11.32 16.06
C VAL A 245 -7.11 12.12 15.86
N ILE A 246 -7.02 13.22 15.11
CA ILE A 246 -8.15 14.10 14.79
C ILE A 246 -8.10 14.48 13.31
N GLY A 247 -9.27 14.58 12.69
CA GLY A 247 -9.42 15.00 11.30
C GLY A 247 -8.94 13.96 10.29
N LEU A 248 -8.67 14.40 9.06
CA LEU A 248 -8.33 13.52 7.93
C LEU A 248 -6.92 12.90 8.00
N ALA A 249 -6.08 13.33 8.95
CA ALA A 249 -4.72 12.81 9.11
C ALA A 249 -4.73 11.30 9.42
N GLY A 250 -5.63 10.84 10.29
CA GLY A 250 -5.77 9.44 10.66
C GLY A 250 -6.13 8.53 9.50
N PRO A 251 -7.28 8.74 8.82
CA PRO A 251 -7.63 7.91 7.67
C PRO A 251 -6.56 7.98 6.59
N PHE A 252 -5.99 9.15 6.26
CA PHE A 252 -4.96 9.25 5.23
C PHE A 252 -3.66 8.52 5.57
N ALA A 253 -3.25 8.46 6.83
CA ALA A 253 -2.11 7.63 7.24
C ALA A 253 -2.38 6.14 6.96
N CYS A 254 -3.59 5.67 7.28
CA CYS A 254 -4.02 4.30 6.98
C CYS A 254 -4.02 4.03 5.47
N LEU A 255 -4.61 4.92 4.67
CA LEU A 255 -4.63 4.79 3.21
C LEU A 255 -3.21 4.76 2.65
N ASN A 256 -2.28 5.57 3.19
CA ASN A 256 -0.88 5.56 2.74
C ASN A 256 -0.19 4.21 3.02
N SER A 257 -0.43 3.60 4.19
CA SER A 257 0.06 2.25 4.50
C SER A 257 -0.54 1.21 3.55
N ALA A 258 -1.85 1.26 3.30
CA ALA A 258 -2.53 0.35 2.40
C ALA A 258 -2.03 0.50 0.94
N ARG A 259 -1.85 1.74 0.46
CA ARG A 259 -1.28 2.07 -0.85
C ARG A 259 0.12 1.49 -1.05
N TYR A 260 0.95 1.49 0.00
CA TYR A 260 2.27 0.86 -0.05
C TYR A 260 2.16 -0.64 -0.31
N GLY A 261 1.30 -1.35 0.45
CA GLY A 261 1.06 -2.78 0.25
C GLY A 261 0.46 -3.10 -1.14
N ILE A 262 -0.46 -2.26 -1.63
CA ILE A 262 -1.06 -2.37 -2.97
C ILE A 262 -0.04 -2.11 -4.07
N ALA A 263 0.89 -1.17 -3.89
CA ALA A 263 1.95 -0.94 -4.87
C ALA A 263 2.80 -2.19 -5.09
N TRP A 264 3.20 -2.86 -4.00
CA TRP A 264 3.94 -4.13 -4.05
C TRP A 264 3.09 -5.31 -4.53
N GLY A 265 1.83 -5.38 -4.09
CA GLY A 265 0.90 -6.39 -4.57
C GLY A 265 0.63 -6.26 -6.07
N ALA A 266 0.41 -5.04 -6.57
CA ALA A 266 0.26 -4.76 -7.99
C ALA A 266 1.53 -5.11 -8.75
N ILE A 267 2.73 -5.03 -8.13
CA ILE A 267 3.96 -5.61 -8.69
C ILE A 267 3.89 -7.13 -8.71
N GLY A 268 3.32 -7.81 -7.72
CA GLY A 268 3.09 -9.27 -7.76
C GLY A 268 2.13 -9.72 -8.88
N ALA A 269 0.99 -9.04 -9.06
CA ALA A 269 0.10 -9.27 -10.20
C ALA A 269 0.76 -8.86 -11.52
N ALA A 270 1.47 -7.72 -11.52
CA ALA A 270 2.21 -7.27 -12.68
C ALA A 270 3.34 -8.22 -13.01
N GLU A 271 4.07 -8.85 -12.08
CA GLU A 271 5.15 -9.84 -12.22
C GLU A 271 4.65 -11.20 -12.65
N ALA A 272 3.44 -11.62 -12.27
CA ALA A 272 2.79 -12.70 -13.01
C ALA A 272 2.68 -12.33 -14.52
N CYS A 273 2.52 -11.04 -14.82
CA CYS A 273 2.54 -10.48 -16.17
C CYS A 273 3.91 -9.88 -16.61
N TYR A 274 4.94 -9.81 -15.74
CA TYR A 274 6.19 -9.02 -15.88
C TYR A 274 7.42 -9.88 -15.65
N GLU A 275 7.32 -11.09 -15.11
CA GLU A 275 8.18 -12.19 -15.56
C GLU A 275 8.14 -12.31 -17.10
N VAL A 276 7.09 -11.76 -17.72
CA VAL A 276 6.99 -11.53 -19.17
C VAL A 276 7.55 -10.16 -19.65
N ALA A 277 7.72 -9.13 -18.81
CA ALA A 277 8.05 -7.73 -19.20
C ALA A 277 9.26 -7.08 -18.47
N ARG A 278 9.96 -7.82 -17.61
CA ARG A 278 11.39 -7.76 -17.31
C ARG A 278 11.99 -6.65 -16.41
N GLN A 279 11.99 -5.35 -16.74
CA GLN A 279 13.27 -4.60 -16.55
C GLN A 279 13.43 -3.31 -15.69
N TYR A 280 12.47 -2.65 -15.03
CA TYR A 280 12.62 -1.18 -14.93
C TYR A 280 12.29 -0.44 -13.60
N THR A 281 13.28 -0.28 -12.71
CA THR A 281 13.56 0.97 -11.91
C THR A 281 12.95 1.19 -10.50
N LEU A 282 13.79 1.67 -9.57
CA LEU A 282 13.59 2.03 -8.14
C LEU A 282 14.23 3.44 -7.87
N ASP A 283 13.87 4.30 -6.89
CA ASP A 283 14.04 4.18 -5.41
C ASP A 283 13.31 5.27 -4.56
N ARG A 284 13.04 4.90 -3.28
CA ARG A 284 12.54 5.60 -2.03
C ARG A 284 11.24 6.43 -2.08
N ALA A 285 10.45 6.43 -0.99
CA ALA A 285 9.06 6.90 -1.01
C ALA A 285 8.57 7.87 0.11
N THR A 286 8.31 9.14 -0.24
CA THR A 286 7.42 10.11 0.43
C THR A 286 5.95 9.85 0.05
N PRO A 287 4.92 10.47 0.67
CA PRO A 287 3.51 10.30 0.24
C PRO A 287 3.28 10.57 -1.26
N GLU A 288 4.04 11.50 -1.81
CA GLU A 288 4.10 11.80 -3.24
C GLU A 288 4.70 10.62 -4.00
N MET A 289 5.84 10.09 -3.57
CA MET A 289 6.45 8.92 -4.20
C MET A 289 5.56 7.66 -4.07
N ILE A 290 4.82 7.47 -2.97
CA ILE A 290 3.80 6.40 -2.84
C ILE A 290 2.69 6.63 -3.86
N SER A 291 2.22 7.87 -4.02
CA SER A 291 1.23 8.22 -5.04
C SER A 291 1.75 7.96 -6.46
N MET A 292 3.02 8.26 -6.72
CA MET A 292 3.70 7.98 -7.98
C MET A 292 3.78 6.49 -8.26
N ILE A 293 4.28 5.70 -7.31
CA ILE A 293 4.43 4.25 -7.47
C ILE A 293 3.06 3.58 -7.57
N LYS A 294 2.10 3.88 -6.70
CA LYS A 294 0.73 3.31 -6.80
C LYS A 294 0.14 3.59 -8.17
N ARG A 295 0.16 4.85 -8.61
CA ARG A 295 -0.38 5.24 -9.92
C ARG A 295 0.34 4.52 -11.05
N LEU A 296 1.68 4.49 -11.05
CA LEU A 296 2.46 3.87 -12.11
C LEU A 296 2.26 2.35 -12.14
N SER A 297 2.48 1.67 -11.01
CA SER A 297 2.40 0.22 -10.91
C SER A 297 1.00 -0.30 -11.24
N THR A 298 -0.07 0.34 -10.74
CA THR A 298 -1.44 -0.14 -11.01
C THR A 298 -1.87 0.09 -12.46
N VAL A 299 -1.49 1.23 -13.07
CA VAL A 299 -1.74 1.48 -14.50
C VAL A 299 -0.94 0.52 -15.37
N LYS A 300 0.35 0.33 -15.08
CA LYS A 300 1.20 -0.58 -15.84
C LYS A 300 0.76 -2.03 -15.69
N ALA A 301 0.41 -2.47 -14.47
CA ALA A 301 -0.16 -3.79 -14.25
C ALA A 301 -1.44 -4.02 -15.07
N LEU A 302 -2.33 -3.01 -15.13
CA LEU A 302 -3.54 -3.10 -15.94
C LEU A 302 -3.25 -3.15 -17.44
N GLU A 303 -2.32 -2.32 -17.93
CA GLU A 303 -1.86 -2.35 -19.33
C GLU A 303 -1.29 -3.72 -19.70
N ILE A 304 -0.38 -4.26 -18.88
CA ILE A 304 0.22 -5.57 -19.12
C ILE A 304 -0.83 -6.68 -19.04
N ALA A 305 -1.75 -6.65 -18.07
CA ALA A 305 -2.82 -7.64 -17.98
C ALA A 305 -3.75 -7.60 -19.21
N ARG A 306 -4.02 -6.41 -19.76
CA ARG A 306 -4.79 -6.24 -21.00
C ARG A 306 -4.03 -6.76 -22.22
N GLU A 307 -2.73 -6.44 -22.34
CA GLU A 307 -1.86 -6.95 -23.42
C GLU A 307 -1.75 -8.48 -23.37
N ALA A 308 -1.50 -9.06 -22.20
CA ALA A 308 -1.47 -10.51 -22.02
C ALA A 308 -2.81 -11.15 -22.39
N ARG A 309 -3.94 -10.50 -22.06
CA ARG A 309 -5.28 -10.97 -22.43
C ARG A 309 -5.47 -10.96 -23.94
N ASP A 310 -5.02 -9.90 -24.61
CA ASP A 310 -5.03 -9.78 -26.08
C ASP A 310 -4.16 -10.86 -26.73
N MET A 311 -2.96 -11.12 -26.20
CA MET A 311 -2.02 -12.14 -26.71
C MET A 311 -2.61 -13.56 -26.68
N LEU A 312 -3.50 -13.85 -25.73
CA LEU A 312 -4.17 -15.14 -25.61
C LEU A 312 -5.44 -15.26 -26.49
N GLY A 313 -5.82 -14.21 -27.21
CA GLY A 313 -6.98 -14.21 -28.11
C GLY A 313 -8.28 -14.66 -27.41
N GLY A 314 -9.01 -15.60 -28.02
CA GLY A 314 -10.26 -16.13 -27.46
C GLY A 314 -10.09 -16.89 -26.14
N ASN A 315 -8.93 -17.49 -25.88
CA ASN A 315 -8.65 -18.12 -24.58
C ASN A 315 -8.43 -17.07 -23.49
N GLY A 316 -7.97 -15.87 -23.88
CA GLY A 316 -7.71 -14.77 -22.98
C GLY A 316 -8.95 -14.31 -22.21
N ILE A 317 -10.17 -14.51 -22.73
CA ILE A 317 -11.42 -14.16 -22.04
C ILE A 317 -11.94 -15.27 -21.10
N CYS A 318 -11.28 -16.43 -21.06
CA CYS A 318 -11.64 -17.55 -20.19
C CYS A 318 -10.81 -17.52 -18.90
N ASP A 319 -11.48 -17.66 -17.76
CA ASP A 319 -10.84 -17.59 -16.45
C ASP A 319 -9.96 -18.82 -16.12
N GLU A 320 -10.06 -19.91 -16.89
CA GLU A 320 -9.13 -21.06 -16.84
C GLU A 320 -7.71 -20.67 -17.22
N TYR A 321 -7.55 -19.61 -17.99
CA TYR A 321 -6.23 -19.05 -18.35
C TYR A 321 -5.82 -17.90 -17.43
N HIS A 322 -6.65 -17.55 -16.45
CA HIS A 322 -6.42 -16.60 -15.35
C HIS A 322 -6.19 -15.12 -15.74
N VAL A 323 -5.74 -14.82 -16.96
CA VAL A 323 -5.37 -13.46 -17.36
C VAL A 323 -6.57 -12.50 -17.33
N ILE A 324 -7.76 -12.93 -17.79
CA ILE A 324 -8.97 -12.09 -17.67
C ILE A 324 -9.33 -11.76 -16.23
N ARG A 325 -9.12 -12.70 -15.30
CA ARG A 325 -9.38 -12.49 -13.87
C ARG A 325 -8.46 -11.39 -13.33
N HIS A 326 -7.17 -11.43 -13.66
CA HIS A 326 -6.23 -10.37 -13.28
C HIS A 326 -6.56 -9.03 -13.95
N ALA A 327 -6.89 -9.01 -15.24
CA ALA A 327 -7.29 -7.78 -15.94
C ALA A 327 -8.51 -7.13 -15.28
N LEU A 328 -9.56 -7.91 -15.00
CA LEU A 328 -10.76 -7.43 -14.31
C LEU A 328 -10.47 -6.96 -12.89
N ASN A 329 -9.65 -7.70 -12.13
CA ASN A 329 -9.22 -7.30 -10.79
C ASN A 329 -8.49 -5.95 -10.81
N MET A 330 -7.60 -5.74 -11.78
CA MET A 330 -6.82 -4.51 -11.89
C MET A 330 -7.68 -3.26 -12.20
N GLU A 331 -8.86 -3.40 -12.82
CA GLU A 331 -9.81 -2.29 -13.00
C GLU A 331 -10.30 -1.71 -11.64
N ALA A 332 -10.50 -2.57 -10.64
CA ALA A 332 -10.83 -2.10 -9.30
C ALA A 332 -9.60 -1.54 -8.59
N VAL A 333 -8.45 -2.21 -8.71
CA VAL A 333 -7.20 -1.81 -8.02
C VAL A 333 -6.68 -0.44 -8.50
N VAL A 334 -6.82 -0.11 -9.79
CA VAL A 334 -6.44 1.22 -10.29
C VAL A 334 -7.36 2.33 -9.76
N THR A 335 -8.59 1.97 -9.37
CA THR A 335 -9.63 2.90 -8.92
C THR A 335 -9.62 3.12 -7.41
N TYR A 336 -9.56 2.04 -6.62
CA TYR A 336 -9.59 2.09 -5.16
C TYR A 336 -8.34 2.73 -4.58
N GLU A 337 -8.46 3.23 -3.35
CA GLU A 337 -7.36 3.88 -2.60
C GLU A 337 -6.80 5.14 -3.26
N GLY A 338 -7.57 5.78 -4.13
CA GLY A 338 -7.17 6.95 -4.91
C GLY A 338 -7.03 6.57 -6.39
N THR A 339 -7.80 7.24 -7.24
CA THR A 339 -7.77 6.97 -8.69
C THR A 339 -6.44 7.41 -9.30
N ARG A 340 -6.15 6.93 -10.52
CA ARG A 340 -5.02 7.41 -11.34
C ARG A 340 -4.93 8.94 -11.38
N ASP A 341 -6.07 9.61 -11.51
CA ASP A 341 -6.14 11.05 -11.70
C ASP A 341 -6.01 11.78 -10.36
N ILE A 342 -6.57 11.25 -9.27
CA ILE A 342 -6.34 11.79 -7.91
C ILE A 342 -4.85 11.74 -7.55
N HIS A 343 -4.18 10.62 -7.82
CA HIS A 343 -2.73 10.55 -7.58
C HIS A 343 -1.94 11.49 -8.50
N ALA A 344 -2.39 11.71 -9.74
CA ALA A 344 -1.78 12.73 -10.61
C ALA A 344 -1.90 14.13 -10.02
N LEU A 345 -3.05 14.47 -9.42
CA LEU A 345 -3.26 15.76 -8.76
C LEU A 345 -2.45 15.90 -7.45
N ILE A 346 -2.29 14.82 -6.66
CA ILE A 346 -1.39 14.80 -5.50
C ILE A 346 0.04 15.16 -5.93
N LEU A 347 0.53 14.53 -7.00
CA LEU A 347 1.85 14.81 -7.57
C LEU A 347 1.93 16.23 -8.14
N GLY A 348 0.90 16.67 -8.86
CA GLY A 348 0.81 18.02 -9.42
C GLY A 348 0.91 19.10 -8.34
N ARG A 349 0.21 18.92 -7.22
CA ARG A 349 0.32 19.82 -6.06
C ARG A 349 1.71 19.84 -5.46
N ALA A 350 2.36 18.67 -5.32
CA ALA A 350 3.71 18.60 -4.78
C ALA A 350 4.77 19.25 -5.70
N ILE A 351 4.60 19.14 -7.02
CA ILE A 351 5.51 19.72 -8.01
C ILE A 351 5.33 21.24 -8.10
N THR A 352 4.08 21.72 -8.07
CA THR A 352 3.75 23.12 -8.36
C THR A 352 3.54 23.99 -7.12
N GLY A 353 3.28 23.37 -5.95
CA GLY A 353 2.80 24.05 -4.75
C GLY A 353 1.34 24.51 -4.84
N LEU A 354 0.64 24.24 -5.95
CA LEU A 354 -0.72 24.71 -6.22
C LEU A 354 -1.74 23.57 -6.12
N GLN A 355 -2.86 23.84 -5.46
CA GLN A 355 -4.01 22.95 -5.36
C GLN A 355 -4.82 22.96 -6.69
N ALA A 356 -5.15 21.78 -7.24
CA ALA A 356 -6.02 21.61 -8.42
C ALA A 356 -7.10 20.51 -8.27
N PHE A 357 -7.41 20.04 -7.06
CA PHE A 357 -8.55 19.14 -6.79
C PHE A 357 -9.91 19.84 -6.94
N THR A 358 -9.95 21.16 -6.82
CA THR A 358 -11.15 22.00 -6.92
C THR A 358 -10.85 23.20 -7.81
N ALA A 359 -11.89 23.71 -8.48
CA ALA A 359 -11.80 24.90 -9.33
C ALA A 359 -11.77 26.21 -8.53
#